data_AF-A0A7S3F143-F1
#
_entry.id   AF-A0A7S3F143-F1
#
_cell.length_a   1.000
_cell.length_b   1.000
_cell.length_c   1.000
_cell.angle_alpha   90.00
_cell.angle_beta   90.00
_cell.angle_gamma   90.00
#
_symmetry.space_group_name_H-M   'P 1'
#
loop_
_entity.id
_entity.type
_entity.pdbx_description
1 polymer ?
#
loop_
_entity_poly.entity_id
_entity_poly.type
_entity_poly.pdbx_seq_one_letter_code
_entity_poly.pdbx_strand_id
1 'polypeptide(L)'
;LFEQGAASVTMLQRSAGLIVSEESILEIGMKALYSEEAVESGISHELADLITTTLPFRLQEERWRRGTDRMRETDKGMHDALQAAGYQLDFGADGTGVYGKSFRQGGGFYIDVGCAGLITSGRVGLRSGGGACISRLDHDAVLLESGERLPADLLVFATGYSSMHHFVRDVAGEAVANAVGSVWGYGSGGEKDPGPYLGELRNMWKPTRVPGLWFMGGNLAQARHYSRLVALQLAARYDRLETPVYPAVE
;
A
#
# COMPACT_ATOMS: atom_id res chain seq x y z
N LEU A 1 -13.17 1.73 16.81
CA LEU A 1 -13.66 0.92 17.95
C LEU A 1 -13.38 1.61 19.27
N PHE A 2 -12.10 1.81 19.63
CA PHE A 2 -11.70 2.49 20.87
C PHE A 2 -12.36 3.87 21.03
N GLU A 3 -12.17 4.76 20.04
CA GLU A 3 -12.80 6.10 20.01
C GLU A 3 -14.34 6.09 19.99
N GLN A 4 -14.96 4.94 19.72
CA GLN A 4 -16.41 4.78 19.70
C GLN A 4 -16.95 4.16 21.00
N GLY A 5 -16.12 4.08 22.05
CA GLY A 5 -16.53 3.64 23.38
C GLY A 5 -16.54 2.12 23.60
N ALA A 6 -15.82 1.34 22.79
CA ALA A 6 -15.66 -0.09 23.06
C ALA A 6 -14.98 -0.31 24.42
N ALA A 7 -15.57 -1.16 25.28
CA ALA A 7 -15.07 -1.40 26.64
C ALA A 7 -13.66 -2.02 26.65
N SER A 8 -13.35 -2.86 25.66
CA SER A 8 -12.02 -3.38 25.40
C SER A 8 -11.83 -3.63 23.90
N VAL A 9 -10.59 -3.57 23.43
CA VAL A 9 -10.23 -3.85 22.04
C VAL A 9 -8.95 -4.69 22.05
N THR A 10 -8.93 -5.78 21.29
CA THR A 10 -7.72 -6.59 21.07
C THR A 10 -7.43 -6.68 19.57
N MET A 11 -6.22 -6.32 19.18
CA MET A 11 -5.71 -6.50 17.82
C MET A 11 -5.07 -7.88 17.69
N LEU A 12 -5.46 -8.63 16.66
CA LEU A 12 -4.82 -9.88 16.27
C LEU A 12 -3.90 -9.64 15.08
N GLN A 13 -2.59 -9.66 15.30
CA GLN A 13 -1.57 -9.51 14.29
C GLN A 13 -1.04 -10.88 13.83
N ARG A 14 -1.60 -11.40 12.73
CA ARG A 14 -1.24 -12.74 12.21
C ARG A 14 0.13 -12.79 11.52
N SER A 15 0.62 -11.65 11.03
CA SER A 15 1.92 -11.53 10.37
C SER A 15 2.54 -10.17 10.65
N ALA A 16 3.86 -10.07 10.51
CA ALA A 16 4.55 -8.81 10.62
C ALA A 16 3.96 -7.73 9.68
N GLY A 17 3.97 -6.48 10.15
CA GLY A 17 3.42 -5.35 9.43
C GLY A 17 4.30 -4.11 9.51
N LEU A 18 4.19 -3.23 8.53
CA LEU A 18 4.91 -1.96 8.51
C LEU A 18 4.04 -0.87 9.13
N ILE A 19 4.58 -0.21 10.15
CA ILE A 19 4.01 1.00 10.75
C ILE A 19 5.02 2.14 10.59
N VAL A 20 4.52 3.29 10.16
CA VAL A 20 5.26 4.56 10.06
C VAL A 20 4.40 5.67 10.63
N SER A 21 4.98 6.64 11.33
CA SER A 21 4.21 7.77 11.87
C SER A 21 3.75 8.72 10.76
N GLU A 22 2.65 9.44 11.00
CA GLU A 22 2.23 10.54 10.15
C GLU A 22 3.34 11.58 9.98
N GLU A 23 4.03 11.96 11.07
CA GLU A 23 5.15 12.91 11.06
C GLU A 23 6.25 12.47 10.10
N SER A 24 6.70 11.21 10.19
CA SER A 24 7.71 10.65 9.30
C SER A 24 7.29 10.71 7.83
N ILE A 25 6.04 10.38 7.52
CA ILE A 25 5.50 10.48 6.15
C ILE A 25 5.50 11.92 5.65
N LEU A 26 5.00 12.86 6.45
CA LEU A 26 4.90 14.25 6.07
C LEU A 26 6.29 14.87 5.89
N GLU A 27 7.16 14.78 6.90
CA GLU A 27 8.46 15.45 6.92
C GLU A 27 9.49 14.84 5.96
N ILE A 28 9.57 13.51 5.88
CA ILE A 28 10.60 12.83 5.07
C ILE A 28 10.06 12.47 3.69
N GLY A 29 8.79 12.07 3.63
CA GLY A 29 8.18 11.52 2.43
C GLY A 29 7.55 12.56 1.50
N MET A 30 6.89 13.57 2.05
CA MET A 30 6.05 14.48 1.28
C MET A 30 6.56 15.92 1.23
N LYS A 31 7.15 16.44 2.32
CA LYS A 31 7.44 17.86 2.52
C LYS A 31 8.20 18.52 1.37
N ALA A 32 9.22 17.85 0.84
CA ALA A 32 10.05 18.39 -0.23
C ALA A 32 9.28 18.69 -1.53
N LEU A 33 8.09 18.09 -1.74
CA LEU A 33 7.31 18.22 -2.97
C LEU A 33 5.87 18.69 -2.73
N TYR A 34 5.32 18.44 -1.55
CA TYR A 34 3.91 18.68 -1.23
C TYR A 34 3.82 19.37 0.15
N SER A 35 4.28 20.62 0.23
CA SER A 35 4.19 21.48 1.43
C SER A 35 4.08 22.96 1.06
N GLU A 36 3.76 23.81 2.03
CA GLU A 36 3.80 25.27 1.86
C GLU A 36 5.22 25.74 1.48
N GLU A 37 6.26 25.19 2.11
CA GLU A 37 7.66 25.47 1.77
C GLU A 37 8.01 25.09 0.32
N ALA A 38 7.47 23.98 -0.18
CA ALA A 38 7.62 23.58 -1.58
C ALA A 38 6.98 24.62 -2.51
N VAL A 39 5.78 25.11 -2.19
CA VAL A 39 5.09 26.15 -2.97
C VAL A 39 5.88 27.46 -2.94
N GLU A 40 6.36 27.90 -1.78
CA GLU A 40 7.16 29.12 -1.62
C GLU A 40 8.49 29.05 -2.38
N SER A 41 9.08 27.86 -2.49
CA SER A 41 10.29 27.61 -3.29
C SER A 41 10.02 27.43 -4.80
N GLY A 42 8.77 27.61 -5.25
CA GLY A 42 8.38 27.57 -6.66
C GLY A 42 8.03 26.17 -7.17
N ILE A 43 7.90 25.18 -6.30
CA ILE A 43 7.43 23.83 -6.65
C ILE A 43 5.91 23.81 -6.59
N SER A 44 5.27 24.06 -7.74
CA SER A 44 3.82 23.86 -7.87
C SER A 44 3.47 22.38 -7.76
N HIS A 45 2.21 22.09 -7.48
CA HIS A 45 1.76 20.70 -7.38
C HIS A 45 1.86 19.96 -8.73
N GLU A 46 1.70 20.64 -9.86
CA GLU A 46 1.93 20.07 -11.19
C GLU A 46 3.40 19.73 -11.42
N LEU A 47 4.32 20.60 -10.96
CA LEU A 47 5.75 20.33 -11.03
C LEU A 47 6.15 19.16 -10.11
N ALA A 48 5.60 19.10 -8.90
CA ALA A 48 5.80 17.99 -7.97
C ALA A 48 5.31 16.65 -8.54
N ASP A 49 4.11 16.63 -9.14
CA ASP A 49 3.55 15.45 -9.81
C ASP A 49 4.46 15.01 -10.99
N LEU A 50 4.94 15.97 -11.79
CA LEU A 50 5.87 15.71 -12.89
C LEU A 50 7.21 15.13 -12.39
N ILE A 51 7.82 15.75 -11.38
CA ILE A 51 9.06 15.25 -10.76
C ILE A 51 8.88 13.80 -10.31
N THR A 52 7.79 13.51 -9.62
CA THR A 52 7.53 12.17 -9.06
C THR A 52 7.38 11.10 -10.15
N THR A 53 6.73 11.45 -11.26
CA THR A 53 6.41 10.51 -12.35
C THR A 53 7.55 10.28 -13.33
N THR A 54 8.50 11.22 -13.44
CA THR A 54 9.66 11.12 -14.35
C THR A 54 10.79 10.23 -13.83
N LEU A 55 10.77 9.82 -12.56
CA LEU A 55 11.84 9.04 -11.95
C LEU A 55 11.61 7.53 -12.17
N PRO A 56 12.53 6.83 -12.87
CA PRO A 56 12.41 5.38 -13.07
C PRO A 56 12.37 4.61 -11.74
N PHE A 57 11.48 3.61 -11.64
CA PHE A 57 11.31 2.84 -10.40
C PHE A 57 12.60 2.18 -9.91
N ARG A 58 13.48 1.69 -10.80
CA ARG A 58 14.82 1.18 -10.44
C ARG A 58 15.66 2.16 -9.64
N LEU A 59 15.60 3.46 -9.97
CA LEU A 59 16.36 4.49 -9.26
C LEU A 59 15.67 4.91 -7.96
N GLN A 60 14.35 4.73 -7.89
CA GLN A 60 13.55 5.07 -6.72
C GLN A 60 13.79 4.11 -5.55
N GLU A 61 14.13 2.84 -5.79
CA GLU A 61 14.34 1.86 -4.72
C GLU A 61 15.45 2.27 -3.74
N GLU A 62 16.57 2.80 -4.24
CA GLU A 62 17.64 3.34 -3.39
C GLU A 62 17.18 4.55 -2.58
N ARG A 63 16.42 5.46 -3.21
CA ARG A 63 15.84 6.62 -2.54
C ARG A 63 14.87 6.20 -1.43
N TRP A 64 14.04 5.18 -1.70
CA TRP A 64 13.08 4.65 -0.73
C TRP A 64 13.77 3.97 0.46
N ARG A 65 14.87 3.25 0.23
CA ARG A 65 15.68 2.69 1.34
C ARG A 65 16.20 3.78 2.26
N ARG A 66 16.85 4.81 1.70
CA ARG A 66 17.35 5.96 2.48
C ARG A 66 16.23 6.70 3.22
N GLY A 67 15.09 6.90 2.57
CA GLY A 67 13.92 7.49 3.20
C GLY A 67 13.42 6.63 4.37
N THR A 68 13.35 5.32 4.18
CA THR A 68 12.94 4.37 5.22
C THR A 68 13.91 4.36 6.40
N ASP A 69 15.22 4.41 6.16
CA ASP A 69 16.20 4.48 7.24
C ASP A 69 16.01 5.74 8.10
N ARG A 70 15.82 6.90 7.46
CA ARG A 70 15.51 8.15 8.18
C ARG A 70 14.19 8.06 8.96
N MET A 71 13.15 7.50 8.36
CA MET A 71 11.85 7.31 9.04
C MET A 71 12.00 6.38 10.25
N ARG A 72 12.83 5.34 10.16
CA ARG A 72 13.12 4.42 11.28
C ARG A 72 13.90 5.10 12.40
N GLU A 73 14.80 6.02 12.07
CA GLU A 73 15.51 6.81 13.08
C GLU A 73 14.55 7.75 13.82
N THR A 74 13.71 8.48 13.08
CA THR A 74 12.67 9.36 13.65
C THR A 74 11.67 8.57 14.50
N ASP A 75 11.17 7.45 13.98
CA ASP A 75 10.14 6.63 14.62
C ASP A 75 10.70 5.65 15.66
N LYS A 76 12.00 5.67 15.96
CA LYS A 76 12.67 4.66 16.78
C LYS A 76 11.98 4.41 18.12
N GLY A 77 11.60 5.47 18.83
CA GLY A 77 10.92 5.34 20.12
C GLY A 77 9.57 4.63 20.01
N MET A 78 8.79 4.92 18.96
CA MET A 78 7.53 4.25 18.68
C MET A 78 7.76 2.78 18.32
N HIS A 79 8.73 2.49 17.45
CA HIS A 79 9.06 1.12 17.04
C HIS A 79 9.54 0.26 18.19
N ASP A 80 10.46 0.77 19.03
CA ASP A 80 10.98 0.07 20.20
C ASP A 80 9.84 -0.25 21.20
N ALA A 81 8.94 0.72 21.45
CA ALA A 81 7.80 0.53 22.34
C ALA A 81 6.78 -0.49 21.77
N LEU A 82 6.51 -0.45 20.46
CA LEU A 82 5.65 -1.41 19.78
C LEU A 82 6.21 -2.83 19.86
N GLN A 83 7.50 -3.01 19.62
CA GLN A 83 8.17 -4.30 19.75
C GLN A 83 8.12 -4.81 21.19
N ALA A 84 8.34 -3.94 22.18
CA ALA A 84 8.21 -4.29 23.59
C ALA A 84 6.78 -4.72 23.97
N ALA A 85 5.76 -4.15 23.34
CA ALA A 85 4.36 -4.57 23.47
C ALA A 85 4.02 -5.85 22.69
N GLY A 86 4.97 -6.41 21.93
CA GLY A 86 4.81 -7.66 21.17
C GLY A 86 4.37 -7.47 19.72
N TYR A 87 4.42 -6.25 19.17
CA TYR A 87 4.13 -6.00 17.76
C TYR A 87 5.28 -6.47 16.86
N GLN A 88 4.94 -7.21 15.81
CA GLN A 88 5.89 -7.70 14.81
C GLN A 88 6.03 -6.67 13.69
N LEU A 89 7.15 -5.96 13.66
CA LEU A 89 7.45 -4.97 12.61
C LEU A 89 8.10 -5.63 11.40
N ASP A 90 7.79 -5.10 10.21
CA ASP A 90 8.58 -5.31 8.99
C ASP A 90 8.80 -3.97 8.26
N PHE A 91 9.87 -3.88 7.47
CA PHE A 91 10.25 -2.66 6.74
C PHE A 91 10.30 -2.89 5.22
N GLY A 92 9.53 -3.88 4.73
CA GLY A 92 9.67 -4.40 3.37
C GLY A 92 10.87 -5.35 3.23
N ALA A 93 10.79 -6.28 2.28
CA ALA A 93 11.77 -7.36 2.11
C ALA A 93 13.21 -6.88 1.87
N ASP A 94 13.38 -5.67 1.33
CA ASP A 94 14.64 -5.03 0.98
C ASP A 94 14.81 -3.65 1.63
N GLY A 95 14.02 -3.33 2.66
CA GLY A 95 14.11 -2.05 3.38
C GLY A 95 13.55 -0.85 2.62
N THR A 96 12.85 -1.04 1.50
CA THR A 96 12.21 0.06 0.73
C THR A 96 10.96 0.63 1.41
N GLY A 97 10.53 0.04 2.53
CA GLY A 97 9.53 0.57 3.42
C GLY A 97 8.17 0.83 2.77
N VAL A 98 7.52 1.90 3.23
CA VAL A 98 6.16 2.29 2.85
C VAL A 98 6.02 2.47 1.34
N TYR A 99 6.99 3.11 0.68
CA TYR A 99 6.93 3.40 -0.75
C TYR A 99 7.16 2.15 -1.60
N GLY A 100 8.15 1.32 -1.24
CA GLY A 100 8.35 0.06 -1.93
C GLY A 100 7.14 -0.85 -1.85
N LYS A 101 6.53 -0.99 -0.66
CA LYS A 101 5.27 -1.72 -0.48
C LYS A 101 4.13 -1.11 -1.30
N SER A 102 3.98 0.21 -1.26
CA SER A 102 2.94 0.92 -2.01
C SER A 102 3.04 0.64 -3.52
N PHE A 103 4.21 0.82 -4.14
CA PHE A 103 4.36 0.65 -5.59
C PHE A 103 4.43 -0.81 -6.06
N ARG A 104 4.88 -1.74 -5.21
CA ARG A 104 4.94 -3.17 -5.55
C ARG A 104 3.62 -3.90 -5.30
N GLN A 105 2.91 -3.55 -4.22
CA GLN A 105 1.80 -4.35 -3.69
C GLN A 105 0.47 -3.57 -3.64
N GLY A 106 0.50 -2.24 -3.71
CA GLY A 106 -0.70 -1.40 -3.57
C GLY A 106 -1.19 -1.26 -2.12
N GLY A 107 -0.36 -1.62 -1.14
CA GLY A 107 -0.72 -1.58 0.28
C GLY A 107 0.29 -2.32 1.16
N GLY A 108 -0.17 -2.82 2.33
CA GLY A 108 0.65 -3.61 3.25
C GLY A 108 1.40 -2.80 4.30
N PHE A 109 0.97 -1.57 4.55
CA PHE A 109 1.47 -0.67 5.58
C PHE A 109 0.31 0.08 6.23
N TYR A 110 0.57 0.64 7.41
CA TYR A 110 -0.33 1.52 8.13
C TYR A 110 0.43 2.78 8.57
N ILE A 111 -0.20 3.95 8.41
CA ILE A 111 0.33 5.23 8.89
C ILE A 111 -0.30 5.48 10.27
N ASP A 112 0.54 5.61 11.28
CA ASP A 112 0.07 5.83 12.64
C ASP A 112 -0.35 7.28 12.88
N VAL A 113 -1.60 7.41 13.32
CA VAL A 113 -2.23 8.65 13.78
C VAL A 113 -2.64 8.55 15.26
N GLY A 114 -2.02 7.64 16.03
CA GLY A 114 -2.22 7.50 17.48
C GLY A 114 -2.53 6.09 17.99
N CYS A 115 -2.81 5.11 17.13
CA CYS A 115 -3.11 3.74 17.56
C CYS A 115 -1.90 3.04 18.18
N ALA A 116 -0.69 3.33 17.70
CA ALA A 116 0.54 2.81 18.28
C ALA A 116 0.64 3.16 19.77
N GLY A 117 0.29 4.39 20.15
CA GLY A 117 0.24 4.82 21.56
C GLY A 117 -0.79 4.07 22.40
N LEU A 118 -1.91 3.61 21.80
CA LEU A 118 -2.90 2.79 22.51
C LEU A 118 -2.41 1.37 22.76
N ILE A 119 -1.69 0.79 21.79
CA ILE A 119 -1.08 -0.54 21.91
C ILE A 119 0.01 -0.51 22.97
N THR A 120 0.94 0.45 22.89
CA THR A 120 2.09 0.52 23.81
C THR A 120 1.69 0.86 25.25
N SER A 121 0.58 1.58 25.44
CA SER A 121 0.02 1.83 26.77
C SER A 121 -0.88 0.69 27.29
N GLY A 122 -1.08 -0.39 26.52
CA GLY A 122 -1.97 -1.51 26.89
C GLY A 122 -3.47 -1.18 26.86
N ARG A 123 -3.88 -0.03 26.33
CA ARG A 123 -5.30 0.35 26.17
C ARG A 123 -5.97 -0.43 25.03
N VAL A 124 -5.18 -0.83 24.04
CA VAL A 124 -5.54 -1.83 23.04
C VAL A 124 -4.66 -3.05 23.29
N GLY A 125 -5.29 -4.20 23.53
CA GLY A 125 -4.60 -5.47 23.65
C GLY A 125 -4.00 -5.90 22.32
N LEU A 126 -2.94 -6.70 22.36
CA LEU A 126 -2.28 -7.23 21.18
C LEU A 126 -2.02 -8.73 21.35
N ARG A 127 -2.28 -9.50 20.29
CA ARG A 127 -1.79 -10.87 20.10
C ARG A 127 -1.12 -10.94 18.75
N SER A 128 0.11 -11.44 18.70
CA SER A 128 0.91 -11.42 17.48
C SER A 128 1.50 -12.79 17.14
N GLY A 129 1.85 -12.98 15.87
CA GLY A 129 2.50 -14.18 15.35
C GLY A 129 1.54 -15.34 15.07
N GLY A 130 2.08 -16.51 14.77
CA GLY A 130 1.29 -17.68 14.36
C GLY A 130 0.21 -18.07 15.38
N GLY A 131 0.52 -18.00 16.67
CA GLY A 131 -0.46 -18.27 17.74
C GLY A 131 -1.64 -17.30 17.79
N ALA A 132 -1.57 -16.15 17.12
CA ALA A 132 -2.68 -15.18 17.01
C ALA A 132 -3.63 -15.47 15.83
N CYS A 133 -3.35 -16.50 15.02
CA CYS A 133 -4.29 -16.98 14.00
C CYS A 133 -5.56 -17.53 14.64
N ILE A 134 -6.70 -17.32 13.97
CA ILE A 134 -7.99 -17.81 14.43
C ILE A 134 -8.10 -19.29 14.06
N SER A 135 -8.23 -20.15 15.06
CA SER A 135 -8.51 -21.58 14.90
C SER A 135 -10.01 -21.83 14.68
N ARG A 136 -10.85 -21.19 15.51
CA ARG A 136 -12.31 -21.38 15.48
C ARG A 136 -13.03 -20.12 15.95
N LEU A 137 -14.22 -19.88 15.40
CA LEU A 137 -15.17 -18.92 15.93
C LEU A 137 -16.23 -19.65 16.74
N ASP A 138 -16.39 -19.25 18.00
CA ASP A 138 -17.51 -19.65 18.85
C ASP A 138 -18.55 -18.51 18.85
N HIS A 139 -19.76 -18.78 19.37
CA HIS A 139 -20.86 -17.81 19.38
C HIS A 139 -20.50 -16.49 20.10
N ASP A 140 -19.64 -16.55 21.11
CA ASP A 140 -19.29 -15.47 22.03
C ASP A 140 -17.76 -15.24 22.16
N ALA A 141 -16.96 -15.93 21.34
CA ALA A 141 -15.51 -15.88 21.46
C ALA A 141 -14.76 -16.25 20.17
N VAL A 142 -13.50 -15.82 20.11
CA VAL A 142 -12.52 -16.23 19.11
C VAL A 142 -11.52 -17.18 19.77
N LEU A 143 -11.37 -18.39 19.25
CA LEU A 143 -10.34 -19.33 19.67
C LEU A 143 -9.11 -19.17 18.77
N LEU A 144 -7.97 -18.88 19.38
CA LEU A 144 -6.70 -18.72 18.69
C LEU A 144 -5.95 -20.05 18.57
N GLU A 145 -5.02 -20.15 17.62
CA GLU A 145 -4.14 -21.31 17.46
C GLU A 145 -3.23 -21.54 18.67
N SER A 146 -2.97 -20.50 19.47
CA SER A 146 -2.31 -20.63 20.79
C SER A 146 -3.12 -21.44 21.81
N GLY A 147 -4.40 -21.71 21.53
CA GLY A 147 -5.37 -22.28 22.48
C GLY A 147 -6.07 -21.23 23.34
N GLU A 148 -5.70 -19.95 23.23
CA GLU A 148 -6.35 -18.86 23.95
C GLU A 148 -7.77 -18.64 23.41
N ARG A 149 -8.75 -18.60 24.31
CA ARG A 149 -10.13 -18.22 24.01
C ARG A 149 -10.34 -16.76 24.41
N LEU A 150 -10.63 -15.90 23.43
CA LEU A 150 -10.89 -14.48 23.62
C LEU A 150 -12.40 -14.19 23.50
N PRO A 151 -13.11 -13.90 24.60
CA PRO A 151 -14.49 -13.43 24.53
C PRO A 151 -14.58 -12.15 23.69
N ALA A 152 -15.55 -12.09 22.77
CA ALA A 152 -15.73 -10.93 21.89
C ALA A 152 -17.19 -10.82 21.44
N ASP A 153 -17.77 -9.64 21.59
CA ASP A 153 -19.11 -9.31 21.07
C ASP A 153 -19.08 -8.89 19.58
N LEU A 154 -17.89 -8.51 19.08
CA LEU A 154 -17.68 -8.04 17.72
C LEU A 154 -16.32 -8.49 17.20
N LEU A 155 -16.31 -9.07 15.99
CA LEU A 155 -15.10 -9.39 15.24
C LEU A 155 -15.04 -8.54 13.96
N VAL A 156 -13.96 -7.78 13.79
CA VAL A 156 -13.74 -6.95 12.59
C VAL A 156 -12.57 -7.51 11.78
N PHE A 157 -12.84 -7.90 10.54
CA PHE A 157 -11.81 -8.35 9.60
C PHE A 157 -11.15 -7.14 8.93
N ALA A 158 -10.12 -6.59 9.57
CA ALA A 158 -9.25 -5.56 9.00
C ALA A 158 -8.12 -6.16 8.14
N THR A 159 -8.45 -7.14 7.28
CA THR A 159 -7.47 -7.98 6.57
C THR A 159 -7.01 -7.41 5.22
N GLY A 160 -7.27 -6.13 4.96
CA GLY A 160 -6.92 -5.47 3.71
C GLY A 160 -7.82 -5.88 2.54
N TYR A 161 -7.32 -5.68 1.32
CA TYR A 161 -8.05 -5.90 0.07
C TYR A 161 -7.40 -7.00 -0.77
N SER A 162 -8.21 -7.70 -1.56
CA SER A 162 -7.71 -8.57 -2.63
C SER A 162 -7.09 -7.75 -3.77
N SER A 163 -6.31 -8.40 -4.64
CA SER A 163 -5.75 -7.73 -5.82
C SER A 163 -6.85 -7.26 -6.78
N MET A 164 -6.57 -6.21 -7.56
CA MET A 164 -7.47 -5.76 -8.63
C MET A 164 -7.75 -6.87 -9.66
N HIS A 165 -6.81 -7.78 -9.88
CA HIS A 165 -7.03 -8.96 -10.73
C HIS A 165 -8.18 -9.84 -10.22
N HIS A 166 -8.24 -10.10 -8.90
CA HIS A 166 -9.35 -10.84 -8.30
C HIS A 166 -10.68 -10.10 -8.49
N PHE A 167 -10.67 -8.78 -8.32
CA PHE A 167 -11.86 -7.96 -8.56
C PHE A 167 -12.35 -8.05 -10.01
N VAL A 168 -11.44 -8.01 -10.99
CA VAL A 168 -11.79 -8.20 -12.41
C VAL A 168 -12.42 -9.58 -12.65
N ARG A 169 -11.88 -10.63 -12.03
CA ARG A 169 -12.44 -11.97 -12.13
C ARG A 169 -13.87 -12.02 -11.60
N ASP A 170 -14.13 -11.38 -10.47
CA ASP A 170 -15.45 -11.38 -9.84
C ASP A 170 -16.49 -10.60 -10.67
N VAL A 171 -16.08 -9.53 -11.36
CA VAL A 171 -16.98 -8.67 -12.15
C VAL A 171 -17.13 -9.12 -13.60
N ALA A 172 -16.05 -9.55 -14.25
CA ALA A 172 -15.97 -9.80 -15.69
C ALA A 172 -15.57 -11.24 -16.06
N GLY A 173 -15.42 -12.11 -15.07
CA GLY A 173 -15.11 -13.53 -15.26
C GLY A 173 -13.62 -13.83 -15.45
N GLU A 174 -13.29 -15.11 -15.32
CA GLU A 174 -11.92 -15.61 -15.32
C GLU A 174 -11.17 -15.38 -16.64
N ALA A 175 -11.85 -15.54 -17.78
CA ALA A 175 -11.24 -15.29 -19.09
C ALA A 175 -10.74 -13.84 -19.24
N VAL A 176 -11.52 -12.87 -18.76
CA VAL A 176 -11.15 -11.44 -18.81
C VAL A 176 -10.03 -11.15 -17.82
N ALA A 177 -10.10 -11.66 -16.60
CA ALA A 177 -9.04 -11.50 -15.61
C ALA A 177 -7.69 -12.05 -16.11
N ASN A 178 -7.70 -13.26 -16.66
CA ASN A 178 -6.51 -13.90 -17.23
C ASN A 178 -5.96 -13.11 -18.44
N ALA A 179 -6.84 -12.56 -19.27
CA ALA A 179 -6.43 -11.72 -20.39
C ALA A 179 -5.76 -10.42 -19.92
N VAL A 180 -6.29 -9.77 -18.87
CA VAL A 180 -5.68 -8.56 -18.28
C VAL A 180 -4.32 -8.88 -17.62
N GLY A 181 -4.26 -9.95 -16.85
CA GLY A 181 -3.11 -10.31 -16.03
C GLY A 181 -3.00 -9.45 -14.75
N SER A 182 -1.78 -9.28 -14.23
CA SER A 182 -1.52 -8.53 -13.01
C SER A 182 -1.85 -7.05 -13.18
N VAL A 183 -2.54 -6.45 -12.21
CA VAL A 183 -2.79 -5.01 -12.15
C VAL A 183 -2.06 -4.48 -10.93
N TRP A 184 -1.29 -3.39 -11.10
CA TRP A 184 -0.32 -2.87 -10.13
C TRP A 184 0.99 -3.68 -10.03
N GLY A 185 1.99 -3.09 -9.38
CA GLY A 185 3.36 -3.60 -9.36
C GLY A 185 4.12 -3.25 -10.64
N TYR A 186 5.45 -3.13 -10.55
CA TYR A 186 6.32 -2.81 -11.70
C TYR A 186 7.29 -3.95 -12.03
N GLY A 187 7.15 -5.09 -11.35
CA GLY A 187 7.95 -6.29 -11.57
C GLY A 187 9.31 -6.22 -10.94
N SER A 188 9.37 -5.84 -9.67
CA SER A 188 10.62 -5.76 -8.92
C SER A 188 11.35 -7.10 -8.79
N GLY A 189 10.66 -8.24 -9.03
CA GLY A 189 11.19 -9.59 -8.81
C GLY A 189 11.04 -10.06 -7.36
N GLY A 190 10.32 -9.31 -6.53
CA GLY A 190 10.01 -9.71 -5.15
C GLY A 190 8.85 -10.70 -5.09
N GLU A 191 8.70 -11.41 -3.97
CA GLU A 191 7.64 -12.41 -3.77
C GLU A 191 6.23 -11.88 -4.07
N LYS A 192 5.95 -10.63 -3.66
CA LYS A 192 4.65 -9.96 -3.88
C LYS A 192 4.59 -9.06 -5.13
N ASP A 193 5.69 -8.98 -5.89
CA ASP A 193 5.76 -8.28 -7.17
C ASP A 193 6.73 -9.04 -8.11
N PRO A 194 6.35 -10.24 -8.55
CA PRO A 194 7.20 -11.08 -9.37
C PRO A 194 7.56 -10.37 -10.67
N GLY A 195 8.68 -10.74 -11.28
CA GLY A 195 9.14 -10.16 -12.55
C GLY A 195 8.23 -10.52 -13.75
N PRO A 196 8.60 -10.08 -14.96
CA PRO A 196 9.76 -9.25 -15.28
C PRO A 196 9.53 -7.77 -14.93
N TYR A 197 10.62 -7.01 -14.81
CA TYR A 197 10.60 -5.56 -14.60
C TYR A 197 10.06 -4.85 -15.83
N LEU A 198 9.03 -4.02 -15.67
CA LEU A 198 8.37 -3.32 -16.78
C LEU A 198 8.69 -1.83 -16.87
N GLY A 199 9.36 -1.26 -15.87
CA GLY A 199 9.64 0.19 -15.83
C GLY A 199 8.47 1.07 -15.40
N GLU A 200 7.25 0.56 -15.45
CA GLU A 200 6.02 1.25 -15.08
C GLU A 200 5.05 0.30 -14.37
N LEU A 201 4.01 0.84 -13.74
CA LEU A 201 2.98 0.03 -13.10
C LEU A 201 2.20 -0.80 -14.13
N ARG A 202 1.91 -2.06 -13.80
CA ARG A 202 1.16 -2.98 -14.67
C ARG A 202 -0.29 -2.56 -14.84
N ASN A 203 -0.72 -2.49 -16.10
CA ASN A 203 -2.09 -2.19 -16.52
C ASN A 203 -2.72 -0.89 -15.99
N MET A 204 -1.97 -0.05 -15.29
CA MET A 204 -2.46 1.21 -14.74
C MET A 204 -2.30 2.35 -15.75
N TRP A 205 -3.38 3.08 -16.01
CA TRP A 205 -3.46 4.26 -16.89
C TRP A 205 -3.01 4.05 -18.34
N LYS A 206 -3.04 2.80 -18.81
CA LYS A 206 -2.64 2.40 -20.17
C LYS A 206 -3.60 1.33 -20.72
N PRO A 207 -3.61 1.13 -22.05
CA PRO A 207 -4.45 0.10 -22.67
C PRO A 207 -4.09 -1.28 -22.11
N THR A 208 -5.11 -2.07 -21.81
CA THR A 208 -4.93 -3.47 -21.42
C THR A 208 -5.05 -4.37 -22.64
N ARG A 209 -4.78 -5.67 -22.46
CA ARG A 209 -5.02 -6.68 -23.50
C ARG A 209 -6.51 -6.91 -23.79
N VAL A 210 -7.40 -6.34 -22.97
CA VAL A 210 -8.85 -6.38 -23.16
C VAL A 210 -9.31 -5.04 -23.73
N PRO A 211 -9.79 -5.00 -24.99
CA PRO A 211 -10.22 -3.75 -25.61
C PRO A 211 -11.29 -3.02 -24.79
N GLY A 212 -11.10 -1.71 -24.57
CA GLY A 212 -12.05 -0.88 -23.84
C GLY A 212 -11.96 -0.95 -22.31
N LEU A 213 -11.11 -1.83 -21.75
CA LEU A 213 -10.90 -1.93 -20.31
C LEU A 213 -9.64 -1.15 -19.88
N TRP A 214 -9.80 -0.27 -18.89
CA TRP A 214 -8.76 0.62 -18.37
C TRP A 214 -8.78 0.61 -16.84
N PHE A 215 -7.61 0.72 -16.23
CA PHE A 215 -7.48 0.86 -14.76
C PHE A 215 -6.93 2.24 -14.40
N MET A 216 -7.52 2.83 -13.36
CA MET A 216 -7.08 4.07 -12.73
C MET A 216 -7.11 3.86 -11.22
N GLY A 217 -6.20 4.50 -10.50
CA GLY A 217 -6.09 4.32 -9.05
C GLY A 217 -5.01 5.20 -8.46
N GLY A 218 -4.39 4.75 -7.37
CA GLY A 218 -3.32 5.48 -6.70
C GLY A 218 -3.80 6.70 -5.91
N ASN A 219 -2.84 7.52 -5.47
CA ASN A 219 -3.12 8.72 -4.69
C ASN A 219 -3.47 9.92 -5.59
N LEU A 220 -3.73 11.08 -4.97
CA LEU A 220 -4.13 12.29 -5.68
C LEU A 220 -3.08 12.75 -6.71
N ALA A 221 -1.78 12.65 -6.40
CA ALA A 221 -0.72 13.03 -7.33
C ALA A 221 -0.74 12.16 -8.60
N GLN A 222 -0.88 10.84 -8.44
CA GLN A 222 -1.02 9.91 -9.56
C GLN A 222 -2.31 10.18 -10.35
N ALA A 223 -3.42 10.41 -9.66
CA ALA A 223 -4.71 10.71 -10.30
C ALA A 223 -4.63 11.99 -11.14
N ARG A 224 -4.08 13.09 -10.61
CA ARG A 224 -3.94 14.36 -11.35
C ARG A 224 -3.08 14.20 -12.60
N HIS A 225 -1.94 13.52 -12.48
CA HIS A 225 -1.02 13.34 -13.59
C HIS A 225 -1.60 12.42 -14.67
N TYR A 226 -1.93 11.18 -14.29
CA TYR A 226 -2.24 10.14 -15.28
C TYR A 226 -3.65 10.24 -15.86
N SER A 227 -4.62 10.87 -15.19
CA SER A 227 -5.97 11.05 -15.76
C SER A 227 -5.93 11.83 -17.07
N ARG A 228 -5.05 12.83 -17.17
CA ARG A 228 -4.85 13.60 -18.40
C ARG A 228 -4.32 12.72 -19.52
N LEU A 229 -3.37 11.83 -19.22
CA LEU A 229 -2.81 10.90 -20.20
C LEU A 229 -3.83 9.87 -20.68
N VAL A 230 -4.68 9.35 -19.79
CA VAL A 230 -5.77 8.45 -20.17
C VAL A 230 -6.78 9.18 -21.06
N ALA A 231 -7.20 10.39 -20.68
CA ALA A 231 -8.14 11.18 -21.48
C ALA A 231 -7.63 11.45 -22.89
N LEU A 232 -6.35 11.82 -23.05
CA LEU A 232 -5.74 12.03 -24.36
C LEU A 232 -5.70 10.75 -25.20
N GLN A 233 -5.36 9.61 -24.59
CA GLN A 233 -5.37 8.31 -25.29
C GLN A 233 -6.79 7.92 -25.73
N LEU A 234 -7.79 8.14 -24.89
CA LEU A 234 -9.18 7.86 -25.22
C LEU A 234 -9.69 8.76 -26.34
N ALA A 235 -9.38 10.07 -26.30
CA ALA A 235 -9.74 11.02 -27.34
C ALA A 235 -9.09 10.65 -28.68
N ALA A 236 -7.80 10.33 -28.70
CA ALA A 236 -7.10 9.90 -29.91
C ALA A 236 -7.72 8.63 -30.52
N ARG A 237 -8.09 7.65 -29.69
CA ARG A 237 -8.77 6.42 -30.13
C ARG A 237 -10.19 6.68 -30.64
N TYR A 238 -10.92 7.59 -30.01
CA TYR A 238 -12.23 8.03 -30.45
C TYR A 238 -12.17 8.66 -31.85
N ASP A 239 -11.16 9.50 -32.08
CA ASP A 239 -10.89 10.15 -33.37
C ASP A 239 -10.16 9.24 -34.38
N ARG A 240 -9.95 7.97 -34.03
CA ARG A 240 -9.28 6.95 -34.88
C ARG A 240 -7.85 7.33 -35.28
N LEU A 241 -7.16 8.10 -34.44
CA LEU A 241 -5.74 8.36 -34.56
C LEU A 241 -4.94 7.12 -34.18
N GLU A 242 -3.76 6.96 -34.78
CA GLU A 242 -2.85 5.88 -34.42
C GLU A 242 -2.35 6.08 -32.98
N THR A 243 -2.54 5.08 -32.14
CA THR A 243 -2.05 5.06 -30.76
C THR A 243 -1.17 3.83 -30.56
N PRO A 244 0.11 3.88 -31.00
CA PRO A 244 1.00 2.73 -30.89
C PRO A 244 1.20 2.36 -29.42
N VAL A 245 1.17 1.06 -29.14
CA VAL A 245 1.46 0.50 -27.81
C VAL A 245 2.72 -0.33 -27.96
N TYR A 246 3.77 0.06 -27.24
CA TYR A 246 5.02 -0.71 -27.26
C TYR A 246 4.81 -2.06 -26.57
N PRO A 247 5.31 -3.16 -27.15
CA PRO A 247 5.25 -4.46 -26.50
C PRO A 247 6.06 -4.43 -25.20
N ALA A 248 5.64 -5.25 -24.22
CA ALA A 248 6.51 -5.54 -23.09
C ALA A 248 7.80 -6.17 -23.62
N VAL A 249 8.95 -5.69 -23.16
CA VAL A 249 10.25 -6.28 -23.51
C VAL A 249 10.26 -7.72 -22.99
N GLU A 250 10.47 -8.69 -23.89
CA GLU A 250 10.61 -10.13 -23.55
C GLU A 250 11.86 -10.40 -22.70
#